data_AF-A0A940ZYH3-F1
#
_entry.id   AF-A0A940ZYH3-F1
#
_cell.length_a   1.000
_cell.length_b   1.000
_cell.length_c   1.000
_cell.angle_alpha   90.00
_cell.angle_beta   90.00
_cell.angle_gamma   90.00
#
_symmetry.space_group_name_H-M   'P 1'
#
loop_
_entity.id
_entity.type
_entity.pdbx_description
1 polymer ?
#
loop_
_entity_poly.entity_id
_entity_poly.type
_entity_poly.pdbx_seq_one_letter_code
_entity_poly.pdbx_strand_id
1 'polypeptide(L)'
;GGPCYLMPPVSFLMRPIRWLRAISRYRATISGGPNFAYDLCIRRITPEQRDTLDLRSWDVAYNGAEPIRPETMNRFAALFAPSGFRPTAFHPCYGLAEATLLVSGGSLNPGMFQTVQINSYEKNRVVPASAADQKVRTLVASGHALDDTKLAIVDPDSLTTCAADEVGEIWVSGPSVTKGYWNRPEETERICRAYLKDTGEGPFLRTGDLGFLKDGELFVTGRLKDLIIVSGRNLYPQDIELTAGQSHPALGPASCAAFSVDTDGEERLIITAEVDSRYHTTARHSPEGKAVSHANGRLPLDVDGVVRAVRKAVAEEHDVRVHTVVLLRPGRIPKTTSGKVQRGACRAQFLNGTLEKLGDE
;
A
#
# COMPACT_ATOMS: atom_id res chain seq x y z
N GLY A 1 -14.62 -23.68 -17.01
CA GLY A 1 -15.19 -22.33 -16.80
C GLY A 1 -16.03 -22.33 -15.54
N GLY A 2 -16.23 -21.19 -14.90
CA GLY A 2 -17.04 -21.04 -13.68
C GLY A 2 -17.83 -19.73 -13.69
N PRO A 3 -18.86 -19.59 -12.84
CA PRO A 3 -19.62 -18.34 -12.74
C PRO A 3 -18.76 -17.21 -12.17
N CYS A 4 -18.96 -15.99 -12.68
CA CYS A 4 -18.33 -14.78 -12.15
C CYS A 4 -19.41 -13.92 -11.48
N TYR A 5 -19.24 -13.64 -10.19
CA TYR A 5 -20.14 -12.77 -9.42
C TYR A 5 -19.43 -11.46 -9.12
N LEU A 6 -20.02 -10.35 -9.59
CA LEU A 6 -19.44 -9.02 -9.47
C LEU A 6 -20.34 -8.10 -8.64
N MET A 7 -19.73 -7.13 -7.98
CA MET A 7 -20.45 -6.03 -7.35
C MET A 7 -19.72 -4.70 -7.57
N PRO A 8 -20.44 -3.56 -7.60
CA PRO A 8 -19.79 -2.27 -7.70
C PRO A 8 -18.85 -2.02 -6.51
N PRO A 9 -17.63 -1.46 -6.70
CA PRO A 9 -16.69 -1.19 -5.59
C PRO A 9 -17.29 -0.33 -4.48
N VAL A 10 -18.12 0.65 -4.84
CA VAL A 10 -18.84 1.50 -3.87
C VAL A 10 -19.74 0.68 -2.95
N SER A 11 -20.32 -0.42 -3.43
CA SER A 11 -21.14 -1.30 -2.60
C SER A 11 -20.34 -1.99 -1.51
N PHE A 12 -19.08 -2.37 -1.81
CA PHE A 12 -18.12 -2.91 -0.85
C PHE A 12 -17.65 -1.83 0.13
N LEU A 13 -17.18 -0.68 -0.36
CA LEU A 13 -16.67 0.41 0.48
C LEU A 13 -17.70 0.87 1.53
N MET A 14 -18.98 0.94 1.14
CA MET A 14 -20.07 1.32 2.04
C MET A 14 -20.41 0.23 3.07
N ARG A 15 -20.34 -1.05 2.70
CA ARG A 15 -20.69 -2.19 3.56
C ARG A 15 -19.80 -3.41 3.24
N PRO A 16 -18.59 -3.50 3.83
CA PRO A 16 -17.57 -4.51 3.48
C PRO A 16 -18.05 -5.95 3.62
N ILE A 17 -18.94 -6.21 4.58
CA ILE A 17 -19.58 -7.53 4.79
C ILE A 17 -20.25 -8.09 3.52
N ARG A 18 -20.67 -7.26 2.56
CA ARG A 18 -21.26 -7.71 1.30
C ARG A 18 -20.31 -8.61 0.50
N TRP A 19 -19.01 -8.32 0.52
CA TRP A 19 -18.00 -9.14 -0.15
C TRP A 19 -17.94 -10.55 0.45
N LEU A 20 -17.79 -10.65 1.78
CA LEU A 20 -17.71 -11.93 2.47
C LEU A 20 -19.03 -12.73 2.39
N ARG A 21 -20.18 -12.04 2.40
CA ARG A 21 -21.49 -12.67 2.15
C ARG A 21 -21.62 -13.22 0.74
N ALA A 22 -21.05 -12.55 -0.26
CA ALA A 22 -21.04 -13.07 -1.63
C ALA A 22 -20.19 -14.35 -1.71
N ILE A 23 -19.01 -14.36 -1.10
CA ILE A 23 -18.17 -15.56 -1.01
C ILE A 23 -18.95 -16.71 -0.36
N SER A 24 -19.57 -16.45 0.80
CA SER A 24 -20.32 -17.46 1.53
C SER A 24 -21.55 -17.97 0.78
N ARG A 25 -22.38 -17.07 0.23
CA ARG A 25 -23.61 -17.43 -0.48
C ARG A 25 -23.35 -18.21 -1.76
N TYR A 26 -22.37 -17.78 -2.55
CA TYR A 26 -22.08 -18.37 -3.86
C TYR A 26 -21.01 -19.46 -3.78
N ARG A 27 -20.49 -19.74 -2.58
CA ARG A 27 -19.38 -20.67 -2.35
C ARG A 27 -18.19 -20.38 -3.26
N ALA A 28 -17.86 -19.09 -3.40
CA ALA A 28 -16.76 -18.66 -4.28
C ALA A 28 -15.44 -19.27 -3.79
N THR A 29 -14.63 -19.74 -4.74
CA THR A 29 -13.31 -20.33 -4.46
C THR A 29 -12.16 -19.37 -4.70
N ILE A 30 -12.36 -18.38 -5.57
CA ILE A 30 -11.37 -17.36 -5.90
C ILE A 30 -12.00 -15.98 -5.70
N SER A 31 -11.37 -15.17 -4.87
CA SER A 31 -11.73 -13.76 -4.66
C SER A 31 -10.58 -13.04 -3.99
N GLY A 32 -10.49 -11.73 -4.10
CA GLY A 32 -9.39 -11.01 -3.51
C GLY A 32 -9.42 -9.54 -3.86
N GLY A 33 -8.38 -8.85 -3.45
CA GLY A 33 -8.27 -7.42 -3.66
C GLY A 33 -6.99 -6.85 -3.05
N PRO A 34 -6.87 -5.52 -3.05
CA PRO A 34 -5.77 -4.83 -2.38
C PRO A 34 -5.82 -5.04 -0.86
N ASN A 35 -4.67 -4.88 -0.22
CA ASN A 35 -4.47 -5.11 1.21
C ASN A 35 -5.49 -4.32 2.06
N PHE A 36 -5.83 -3.09 1.69
CA PHE A 36 -6.80 -2.25 2.39
C PHE A 36 -8.20 -2.88 2.43
N ALA A 37 -8.57 -3.71 1.46
CA ALA A 37 -9.88 -4.35 1.44
C ALA A 37 -10.05 -5.30 2.63
N TYR A 38 -8.97 -6.04 2.97
CA TYR A 38 -8.92 -6.90 4.14
C TYR A 38 -8.94 -6.08 5.45
N ASP A 39 -8.16 -4.99 5.52
CA ASP A 39 -8.19 -4.06 6.67
C ASP A 39 -9.57 -3.45 6.90
N LEU A 40 -10.27 -3.09 5.82
CA LEU A 40 -11.60 -2.51 5.88
C LEU A 40 -12.62 -3.52 6.44
N CYS A 41 -12.51 -4.79 6.06
CA CYS A 41 -13.30 -5.88 6.65
C CYS A 41 -13.03 -6.02 8.15
N ILE A 42 -11.75 -6.05 8.56
CA ILE A 42 -11.36 -6.12 9.98
C ILE A 42 -11.98 -4.98 10.80
N ARG A 43 -11.97 -3.76 10.25
CA ARG A 43 -12.45 -2.56 10.96
C ARG A 43 -13.97 -2.47 11.06
N ARG A 44 -14.72 -2.96 10.07
CA ARG A 44 -16.14 -2.63 9.90
C ARG A 44 -17.10 -3.78 10.16
N ILE A 45 -16.63 -5.03 10.11
CA ILE A 45 -17.48 -6.21 10.29
C ILE A 45 -17.61 -6.52 11.79
N THR A 46 -18.84 -6.55 12.29
CA THR A 46 -19.12 -6.84 13.70
C THR A 46 -19.10 -8.35 13.97
N PRO A 47 -18.93 -8.78 15.24
CA PRO A 47 -19.02 -10.19 15.61
C PRO A 47 -20.31 -10.87 15.12
N GLU A 48 -21.47 -10.22 15.29
CA GLU A 48 -22.77 -10.78 14.90
C GLU A 48 -22.89 -10.95 13.39
N GLN A 49 -22.29 -10.05 12.61
CA GLN A 49 -22.24 -10.18 11.16
C GLN A 49 -21.33 -11.33 10.74
N ARG A 50 -20.17 -11.47 11.40
CA ARG A 50 -19.20 -12.52 11.12
C ARG A 50 -19.78 -13.91 11.37
N ASP A 51 -20.61 -14.07 12.40
CA ASP A 51 -21.22 -15.36 12.76
C ASP A 51 -22.22 -15.86 11.70
N THR A 52 -22.61 -14.99 10.75
CA THR A 52 -23.45 -15.36 9.59
C THR A 52 -22.67 -15.90 8.39
N LEU A 53 -21.34 -15.98 8.46
CA LEU A 53 -20.47 -16.30 7.33
C LEU A 53 -19.97 -17.74 7.36
N ASP A 54 -19.91 -18.36 6.18
CA ASP A 54 -19.14 -19.58 5.89
C ASP A 54 -18.15 -19.29 4.76
N LEU A 55 -16.86 -19.24 5.10
CA LEU A 55 -15.75 -18.92 4.19
C LEU A 55 -14.91 -20.15 3.81
N ARG A 56 -15.37 -21.37 4.14
CA ARG A 56 -14.61 -22.60 3.89
C ARG A 56 -14.36 -22.88 2.41
N SER A 57 -15.19 -22.35 1.51
CA SER A 57 -15.00 -22.50 0.06
C SER A 57 -13.84 -21.67 -0.49
N TRP A 58 -13.36 -20.67 0.25
CA TRP A 58 -12.40 -19.70 -0.27
C TRP A 58 -10.99 -20.29 -0.29
N ASP A 59 -10.54 -20.68 -1.48
CA ASP A 59 -9.25 -21.36 -1.70
C ASP A 59 -8.14 -20.40 -2.11
N VAL A 60 -8.47 -19.35 -2.87
CA VAL A 60 -7.54 -18.32 -3.34
C VAL A 60 -8.07 -16.94 -2.93
N ALA A 61 -7.51 -16.42 -1.84
CA ALA A 61 -7.66 -15.07 -1.32
C ALA A 61 -6.50 -14.19 -1.81
N TYR A 62 -6.56 -13.76 -3.07
CA TYR A 62 -5.44 -13.00 -3.64
C TYR A 62 -5.30 -11.62 -2.97
N ASN A 63 -4.06 -11.25 -2.65
CA ASN A 63 -3.74 -9.94 -2.07
C ASN A 63 -2.62 -9.32 -2.90
N GLY A 64 -2.90 -8.18 -3.52
CA GLY A 64 -1.95 -7.56 -4.45
C GLY A 64 -2.39 -6.19 -4.90
N ALA A 65 -1.69 -5.63 -5.88
CA ALA A 65 -1.88 -4.27 -6.40
C ALA A 65 -1.36 -3.15 -5.46
N GLU A 66 -1.11 -3.40 -4.18
CA GLU A 66 -0.46 -2.46 -3.27
C GLU A 66 0.43 -3.22 -2.27
N PRO A 67 1.26 -2.55 -1.45
CA PRO A 67 2.10 -3.22 -0.47
C PRO A 67 1.29 -4.17 0.43
N ILE A 68 1.72 -5.43 0.47
CA ILE A 68 1.08 -6.50 1.23
C ILE A 68 1.62 -6.48 2.67
N ARG A 69 0.73 -6.50 3.66
CA ARG A 69 1.10 -6.36 5.07
C ARG A 69 0.89 -7.67 5.84
N PRO A 70 1.94 -8.24 6.46
CA PRO A 70 1.82 -9.42 7.31
C PRO A 70 0.77 -9.25 8.41
N GLU A 71 0.71 -8.07 9.02
CA GLU A 71 -0.19 -7.78 10.14
C GLU A 71 -1.65 -7.80 9.69
N THR A 72 -1.96 -7.24 8.51
CA THR A 72 -3.30 -7.29 7.93
C THR A 72 -3.72 -8.73 7.68
N MET A 73 -2.84 -9.54 7.08
CA MET A 73 -3.11 -10.94 6.79
C MET A 73 -3.36 -11.75 8.08
N ASN A 74 -2.49 -11.60 9.07
CA ASN A 74 -2.59 -12.28 10.36
C ASN A 74 -3.88 -11.90 11.10
N ARG A 75 -4.20 -10.60 11.16
CA ARG A 75 -5.42 -10.11 11.82
C ARG A 75 -6.68 -10.57 11.11
N PHE A 76 -6.69 -10.56 9.78
CA PHE A 76 -7.83 -11.02 8.99
C PHE A 76 -8.05 -12.51 9.22
N ALA A 77 -6.98 -13.32 9.12
CA ALA A 77 -7.08 -14.74 9.34
C ALA A 77 -7.56 -15.09 10.75
N ALA A 78 -7.02 -14.45 11.78
CA ALA A 78 -7.46 -14.65 13.15
C ALA A 78 -8.93 -14.24 13.36
N LEU A 79 -9.34 -13.10 12.81
CA LEU A 79 -10.70 -12.58 12.98
C LEU A 79 -11.75 -13.47 12.30
N PHE A 80 -11.45 -14.03 11.12
CA PHE A 80 -12.38 -14.82 10.31
C PHE A 80 -12.18 -16.34 10.39
N ALA A 81 -11.22 -16.81 11.21
CA ALA A 81 -11.05 -18.24 11.48
C ALA A 81 -12.34 -18.93 11.98
N PRO A 82 -13.17 -18.33 12.87
CA PRO A 82 -14.46 -18.93 13.26
C PRO A 82 -15.45 -19.10 12.10
N SER A 83 -15.35 -18.27 11.06
CA SER A 83 -16.14 -18.38 9.82
C SER A 83 -15.54 -19.40 8.84
N GLY A 84 -14.45 -20.09 9.19
CA GLY A 84 -13.81 -21.11 8.37
C GLY A 84 -12.78 -20.62 7.35
N PHE A 85 -12.34 -19.35 7.45
CA PHE A 85 -11.23 -18.85 6.64
C PHE A 85 -9.92 -19.52 7.06
N ARG A 86 -9.09 -19.90 6.08
CA ARG A 86 -7.78 -20.54 6.30
C ARG A 86 -6.65 -19.58 5.94
N PRO A 87 -5.62 -19.38 6.79
CA PRO A 87 -4.47 -18.55 6.43
C PRO A 87 -3.80 -18.98 5.11
N THR A 88 -3.77 -20.27 4.83
CA THR A 88 -3.19 -20.85 3.60
C THR A 88 -3.98 -20.50 2.33
N ALA A 89 -5.19 -19.93 2.44
CA ALA A 89 -5.93 -19.44 1.29
C ALA A 89 -5.34 -18.13 0.75
N PHE A 90 -4.56 -17.39 1.54
CA PHE A 90 -3.91 -16.18 1.05
C PHE A 90 -2.99 -16.48 -0.13
N HIS A 91 -3.08 -15.61 -1.14
CA HIS A 91 -2.29 -15.71 -2.35
C HIS A 91 -1.69 -14.34 -2.69
N PRO A 92 -0.57 -13.95 -2.03
CA PRO A 92 0.16 -12.74 -2.37
C PRO A 92 0.53 -12.72 -3.86
N CYS A 93 0.32 -11.59 -4.52
CA CYS A 93 0.62 -11.46 -5.94
C CYS A 93 1.04 -10.04 -6.34
N TYR A 94 1.85 -9.96 -7.40
CA TYR A 94 2.30 -8.72 -8.00
C TYR A 94 1.87 -8.65 -9.46
N GLY A 95 1.57 -7.43 -9.90
CA GLY A 95 0.93 -7.20 -11.17
C GLY A 95 0.72 -5.73 -11.50
N LEU A 96 0.70 -5.44 -12.80
CA LEU A 96 0.55 -4.10 -13.36
C LEU A 96 -0.10 -4.17 -14.75
N ALA A 97 -0.66 -3.04 -15.20
CA ALA A 97 -1.39 -2.96 -16.47
C ALA A 97 -0.49 -3.24 -17.67
N GLU A 98 0.77 -2.81 -17.59
CA GLU A 98 1.78 -3.01 -18.63
C GLU A 98 2.16 -4.50 -18.83
N ALA A 99 1.90 -5.36 -17.84
CA ALA A 99 2.02 -6.82 -17.97
C ALA A 99 0.64 -7.50 -18.10
N THR A 100 -0.36 -6.77 -18.60
CA THR A 100 -1.78 -7.15 -18.64
C THR A 100 -2.42 -7.26 -17.25
N LEU A 101 -1.91 -8.12 -16.37
CA LEU A 101 -2.32 -8.18 -14.97
C LEU A 101 -1.29 -8.85 -14.07
N LEU A 102 -1.12 -10.17 -14.15
CA LEU A 102 -0.37 -10.97 -13.19
C LEU A 102 1.07 -11.19 -13.67
N VAL A 103 2.04 -10.89 -12.81
CA VAL A 103 3.48 -11.09 -13.07
C VAL A 103 4.02 -12.22 -12.19
N SER A 104 3.70 -12.17 -10.90
CA SER A 104 4.08 -13.18 -9.92
C SER A 104 2.95 -13.45 -8.94
N GLY A 105 2.90 -14.66 -8.42
CA GLY A 105 1.92 -15.06 -7.41
C GLY A 105 2.28 -16.40 -6.78
N GLY A 106 1.85 -16.61 -5.56
CA GLY A 106 2.15 -17.85 -4.85
C GLY A 106 1.20 -18.12 -3.71
N SER A 107 0.98 -19.41 -3.42
CA SER A 107 0.27 -19.82 -2.22
C SER A 107 1.09 -19.51 -0.99
N LEU A 108 0.46 -18.91 0.02
CA LEU A 108 1.15 -18.49 1.23
C LEU A 108 1.92 -19.65 1.87
N ASN A 109 3.22 -19.45 2.05
CA ASN A 109 4.11 -20.39 2.73
C ASN A 109 5.08 -19.62 3.66
N PRO A 110 5.72 -20.30 4.65
CA PRO A 110 6.62 -19.63 5.59
C PRO A 110 7.80 -18.89 4.93
N GLY A 111 8.29 -19.36 3.78
CA GLY A 111 9.39 -18.75 3.03
C GLY A 111 9.04 -17.40 2.39
N MET A 112 7.75 -17.05 2.32
CA MET A 112 7.29 -15.76 1.79
C MET A 112 7.46 -14.60 2.77
N PHE A 113 7.88 -14.85 4.01
CA PHE A 113 8.11 -13.78 4.99
C PHE A 113 9.60 -13.55 5.18
N GLN A 114 10.05 -12.32 4.94
CA GLN A 114 11.45 -11.96 5.12
C GLN A 114 11.55 -10.74 6.05
N THR A 115 12.14 -10.95 7.22
CA THR A 115 12.47 -9.85 8.14
C THR A 115 13.85 -9.29 7.80
N VAL A 116 13.94 -7.98 7.58
CA VAL A 116 15.16 -7.27 7.15
C VAL A 116 15.50 -6.11 8.09
N GLN A 117 16.77 -5.72 8.12
CA GLN A 117 17.24 -4.54 8.84
C GLN A 117 16.86 -3.27 8.08
N ILE A 118 16.16 -2.33 8.74
CA ILE A 118 15.69 -1.08 8.12
C ILE A 118 16.86 -0.23 7.60
N ASN A 119 17.94 -0.09 8.38
CA ASN A 119 19.07 0.76 8.02
C ASN A 119 19.78 0.34 6.72
N SER A 120 19.82 -0.97 6.45
CA SER A 120 20.37 -1.52 5.20
C SER A 120 19.37 -1.35 4.06
N TYR A 121 18.09 -1.56 4.35
CA TYR A 121 17.00 -1.43 3.40
C TYR A 121 16.85 0.00 2.84
N GLU A 122 17.05 1.03 3.68
CA GLU A 122 17.12 2.44 3.25
C GLU A 122 18.31 2.75 2.33
N LYS A 123 19.31 1.85 2.26
CA LYS A 123 20.47 1.93 1.36
C LYS A 123 20.37 0.96 0.19
N ASN A 124 19.15 0.51 -0.14
CA ASN A 124 18.87 -0.48 -1.18
C ASN A 124 19.60 -1.82 -0.95
N ARG A 125 19.86 -2.20 0.30
CA ARG A 125 20.46 -3.48 0.69
C ARG A 125 19.50 -4.34 1.50
N VAL A 126 19.46 -5.63 1.18
CA VAL A 126 18.60 -6.61 1.83
C VAL A 126 19.44 -7.45 2.79
N VAL A 127 19.47 -7.02 4.05
CA VAL A 127 20.18 -7.77 5.11
C VAL A 127 19.14 -8.41 6.02
N PRO A 128 19.10 -9.76 6.13
CA PRO A 128 18.22 -10.45 7.07
C PRO A 128 18.44 -9.96 8.50
N ALA A 129 17.35 -9.72 9.22
CA ALA A 129 17.43 -9.31 10.61
C ALA A 129 17.74 -10.50 11.53
N SER A 130 18.50 -10.22 12.59
CA SER A 130 18.70 -11.10 13.74
C SER A 130 17.74 -10.75 14.87
N ALA A 131 17.59 -11.63 15.86
CA ALA A 131 16.76 -11.36 17.04
C ALA A 131 17.25 -10.19 17.90
N ALA A 132 18.49 -9.74 17.72
CA ALA A 132 19.06 -8.60 18.44
C ALA A 132 18.76 -7.24 17.77
N ASP A 133 18.29 -7.25 16.52
CA ASP A 133 18.02 -6.02 15.78
C ASP A 133 16.74 -5.35 16.27
N GLN A 134 16.84 -4.07 16.62
CA GLN A 134 15.71 -3.30 17.16
C GLN A 134 14.85 -2.65 16.06
N LYS A 135 15.44 -2.33 14.90
CA LYS A 135 14.75 -1.68 13.78
C LYS A 135 14.67 -2.63 12.59
N VAL A 136 13.59 -3.41 12.57
CA VAL A 136 13.37 -4.47 11.58
C VAL A 136 12.04 -4.28 10.87
N ARG A 137 11.95 -4.84 9.67
CA ARG A 137 10.72 -4.87 8.88
C ARG A 137 10.50 -6.24 8.29
N THR A 138 9.27 -6.75 8.37
CA THR A 138 8.87 -7.98 7.69
C THR A 138 8.22 -7.65 6.35
N LEU A 139 8.79 -8.17 5.28
CA LEU A 139 8.28 -8.11 3.91
C LEU A 139 7.56 -9.40 3.57
N VAL A 140 6.57 -9.31 2.67
CA VAL A 140 5.85 -10.46 2.12
C VAL A 140 6.22 -10.60 0.65
N ALA A 141 6.67 -11.80 0.25
CA ALA A 141 6.88 -12.13 -1.14
C ALA A 141 5.56 -12.06 -1.91
N SER A 142 5.63 -11.66 -3.16
CA SER A 142 4.54 -11.68 -4.12
C SER A 142 4.58 -12.92 -5.02
N GLY A 143 5.19 -14.00 -4.55
CA GLY A 143 5.26 -15.26 -5.27
C GLY A 143 6.41 -15.36 -6.27
N HIS A 144 6.46 -16.49 -6.95
CA HIS A 144 7.31 -16.73 -8.10
C HIS A 144 6.71 -16.10 -9.36
N ALA A 145 7.58 -15.79 -10.32
CA ALA A 145 7.15 -15.44 -11.68
C ALA A 145 6.31 -16.56 -12.30
N LEU A 146 5.36 -16.21 -13.16
CA LEU A 146 4.64 -17.19 -13.98
C LEU A 146 5.61 -17.88 -14.97
N ASP A 147 5.33 -19.12 -15.37
CA ASP A 147 6.26 -19.98 -16.12
C ASP A 147 6.91 -19.33 -17.37
N ASP A 148 6.15 -18.50 -18.11
CA ASP A 148 6.64 -17.82 -19.33
C ASP A 148 7.11 -16.37 -19.06
N THR A 149 7.26 -15.98 -17.80
CA THR A 149 7.65 -14.62 -17.37
C THR A 149 9.04 -14.64 -16.76
N LYS A 150 9.93 -13.80 -17.30
CA LYS A 150 11.25 -13.53 -16.74
C LYS A 150 11.21 -12.26 -15.89
N LEU A 151 11.92 -12.31 -14.75
CA LEU A 151 12.18 -11.17 -13.89
C LEU A 151 13.68 -10.86 -13.88
N ALA A 152 14.00 -9.58 -13.95
CA ALA A 152 15.35 -9.07 -13.66
C ALA A 152 15.23 -7.95 -12.62
N ILE A 153 16.15 -7.92 -11.66
CA ILE A 153 16.28 -6.81 -10.70
C ILE A 153 17.44 -5.96 -11.21
N VAL A 154 17.15 -4.72 -11.60
CA VAL A 154 18.06 -3.89 -12.38
C VAL A 154 18.29 -2.56 -11.68
N ASP A 155 19.55 -2.16 -11.55
CA ASP A 155 19.87 -0.84 -11.02
C ASP A 155 19.37 0.23 -12.02
N PRO A 156 18.49 1.16 -11.60
CA PRO A 156 17.79 2.04 -12.52
C PRO A 156 18.68 3.09 -13.19
N ASP A 157 19.89 3.31 -12.67
CA ASP A 157 20.85 4.31 -13.14
C ASP A 157 21.88 3.70 -14.11
N SER A 158 22.51 2.60 -13.70
CA SER A 158 23.50 1.87 -14.49
C SER A 158 22.88 0.97 -15.56
N LEU A 159 21.61 0.57 -15.37
CA LEU A 159 20.85 -0.36 -16.23
C LEU A 159 21.48 -1.75 -16.34
N THR A 160 22.13 -2.20 -15.26
CA THR A 160 22.73 -3.53 -15.13
C THR A 160 22.05 -4.30 -14.00
N THR A 161 22.15 -5.63 -14.03
CA THR A 161 21.53 -6.49 -13.01
C THR A 161 22.13 -6.21 -11.62
N CYS A 162 21.26 -6.08 -10.61
CA CYS A 162 21.66 -5.95 -9.21
C CYS A 162 22.22 -7.25 -8.65
N ALA A 163 23.01 -7.16 -7.57
CA ALA A 163 23.36 -8.33 -6.77
C ALA A 163 22.13 -8.91 -6.06
N ALA A 164 22.23 -10.16 -5.58
CA ALA A 164 21.11 -10.87 -4.95
C ALA A 164 20.60 -10.19 -3.66
N ASP A 165 21.45 -9.42 -2.98
CA ASP A 165 21.14 -8.69 -1.75
C ASP A 165 20.84 -7.20 -2.01
N GLU A 166 20.61 -6.80 -3.25
CA GLU A 166 20.34 -5.42 -3.64
C GLU A 166 18.90 -5.23 -4.10
N VAL A 167 18.34 -4.07 -3.74
CA VAL A 167 17.05 -3.61 -4.24
C VAL A 167 17.28 -2.83 -5.53
N GLY A 168 16.60 -3.25 -6.60
CA GLY A 168 16.62 -2.59 -7.91
C GLY A 168 15.22 -2.42 -8.48
N GLU A 169 15.15 -1.81 -9.66
CA GLU A 169 13.92 -1.76 -10.46
C GLU A 169 13.57 -3.18 -10.95
N ILE A 170 12.31 -3.57 -10.76
CA ILE A 170 11.77 -4.83 -11.27
C ILE A 170 11.56 -4.67 -12.77
N TRP A 171 12.25 -5.47 -13.57
CA TRP A 171 12.10 -5.55 -15.02
C TRP A 171 11.43 -6.87 -15.38
N VAL A 172 10.46 -6.81 -16.29
CA VAL A 172 9.61 -7.97 -16.64
C VAL A 172 9.68 -8.24 -18.13
N SER A 173 9.88 -9.50 -18.52
CA SER A 173 9.74 -9.92 -19.92
C SER A 173 8.83 -11.14 -19.99
N GLY A 174 7.95 -11.21 -20.97
CA GLY A 174 7.02 -12.32 -21.11
C GLY A 174 5.88 -12.02 -22.08
N PRO A 175 5.07 -13.04 -22.43
CA PRO A 175 4.02 -12.92 -23.45
C PRO A 175 2.88 -11.98 -23.06
N SER A 176 2.71 -11.68 -21.76
CA SER A 176 1.67 -10.78 -21.26
C SER A 176 2.09 -9.30 -21.23
N VAL A 177 3.34 -8.99 -21.56
CA VAL A 177 3.81 -7.60 -21.65
C VAL A 177 3.13 -6.87 -22.82
N THR A 178 2.66 -5.65 -22.55
CA THR A 178 1.97 -4.80 -23.52
C THR A 178 2.85 -4.49 -24.73
N LYS A 179 2.20 -4.21 -25.87
CA LYS A 179 2.89 -3.73 -27.08
C LYS A 179 3.40 -2.29 -26.96
N GLY A 180 2.93 -1.56 -25.94
CA GLY A 180 3.30 -0.17 -25.70
C GLY A 180 2.13 0.68 -25.24
N TYR A 181 2.39 1.98 -25.14
CA TYR A 181 1.40 3.00 -24.81
C TYR A 181 0.81 3.60 -26.09
N TRP A 182 -0.51 3.77 -26.09
CA TRP A 182 -1.22 4.34 -27.23
C TRP A 182 -0.73 5.76 -27.56
N ASN A 183 -0.35 5.98 -28.82
CA ASN A 183 0.14 7.26 -29.34
C ASN A 183 1.33 7.86 -28.56
N ARG A 184 2.19 7.00 -28.01
CA ARG A 184 3.37 7.35 -27.20
C ARG A 184 4.57 6.48 -27.58
N PRO A 185 5.12 6.63 -28.80
CA PRO A 185 6.18 5.77 -29.30
C PRO A 185 7.48 5.91 -28.50
N GLU A 186 7.83 7.12 -28.06
CA GLU A 186 9.05 7.37 -27.28
C GLU A 186 8.98 6.72 -25.89
N GLU A 187 7.87 6.89 -25.17
CA GLU A 187 7.71 6.20 -23.87
C GLU A 187 7.60 4.69 -24.04
N THR A 188 6.98 4.21 -25.14
CA THR A 188 6.92 2.77 -25.46
C THR A 188 8.31 2.19 -25.64
N GLU A 189 9.16 2.84 -26.43
CA GLU A 189 10.53 2.38 -26.65
C GLU A 189 11.32 2.39 -25.32
N ARG A 190 11.23 3.48 -24.57
CA ARG A 190 11.99 3.64 -23.32
C ARG A 190 11.54 2.71 -22.20
N ILE A 191 10.24 2.44 -22.07
CA ILE A 191 9.67 1.69 -20.93
C ILE A 191 9.42 0.22 -21.29
N CYS A 192 8.88 -0.08 -22.47
CA CYS A 192 8.43 -1.44 -22.82
C CYS A 192 9.48 -2.24 -23.60
N ARG A 193 10.58 -1.62 -24.02
CA ARG A 193 11.63 -2.22 -24.85
C ARG A 193 13.03 -1.94 -24.30
N ALA A 194 13.19 -2.04 -22.99
CA ALA A 194 14.48 -1.85 -22.34
C ALA A 194 15.38 -3.08 -22.49
N TYR A 195 16.69 -2.85 -22.52
CA TYR A 195 17.72 -3.90 -22.61
C TYR A 195 18.74 -3.69 -21.50
N LEU A 196 19.23 -4.77 -20.92
CA LEU A 196 20.32 -4.72 -19.94
C LEU A 196 21.59 -4.20 -20.62
N LYS A 197 22.25 -3.22 -20.00
CA LYS A 197 23.38 -2.51 -20.60
C LYS A 197 24.63 -3.37 -20.75
N ASP A 198 24.84 -4.31 -19.83
CA ASP A 198 26.00 -5.19 -19.76
C ASP A 198 25.87 -6.43 -20.65
N THR A 199 24.69 -7.04 -20.72
CA THR A 199 24.46 -8.29 -21.47
C THR A 199 23.76 -8.10 -22.81
N GLY A 200 23.04 -6.99 -22.99
CA GLY A 200 22.14 -6.78 -24.12
C GLY A 200 20.87 -7.64 -24.08
N GLU A 201 20.58 -8.34 -22.97
CA GLU A 201 19.36 -9.14 -22.85
C GLU A 201 18.11 -8.24 -22.82
N GLY A 202 17.06 -8.65 -23.54
CA GLY A 202 15.77 -7.97 -23.61
C GLY A 202 14.92 -8.46 -24.79
N PRO A 203 13.80 -7.78 -25.09
CA PRO A 203 13.29 -6.60 -24.40
C PRO A 203 12.66 -6.91 -23.04
N PHE A 204 12.77 -5.96 -22.12
CA PHE A 204 12.09 -5.92 -20.83
C PHE A 204 11.19 -4.68 -20.72
N LEU A 205 10.11 -4.85 -19.96
CA LEU A 205 9.29 -3.79 -19.40
C LEU A 205 9.93 -3.27 -18.11
N ARG A 206 10.21 -1.97 -18.05
CA ARG A 206 10.58 -1.22 -16.85
C ARG A 206 9.33 -0.89 -16.04
N THR A 207 9.12 -1.58 -14.92
CA THR A 207 7.88 -1.43 -14.13
C THR A 207 7.79 -0.11 -13.37
N GLY A 208 8.94 0.53 -13.09
CA GLY A 208 9.05 1.63 -12.14
C GLY A 208 8.81 1.22 -10.67
N ASP A 209 8.68 -0.07 -10.40
CA ASP A 209 8.56 -0.64 -9.05
C ASP A 209 9.93 -1.18 -8.62
N LEU A 210 10.22 -1.05 -7.32
CA LEU A 210 11.46 -1.53 -6.70
C LEU A 210 11.21 -2.88 -6.03
N GLY A 211 12.23 -3.74 -6.06
CA GLY A 211 12.18 -5.04 -5.41
C GLY A 211 13.51 -5.78 -5.43
N PHE A 212 13.47 -7.01 -4.90
CA PHE A 212 14.56 -7.97 -4.96
C PHE A 212 14.01 -9.39 -5.12
N LEU A 213 14.88 -10.33 -5.50
CA LEU A 213 14.56 -11.76 -5.56
C LEU A 213 15.29 -12.49 -4.44
N LYS A 214 14.59 -13.40 -3.78
CA LYS A 214 15.20 -14.35 -2.84
C LYS A 214 14.62 -15.73 -3.07
N ASP A 215 15.48 -16.72 -3.34
CA ASP A 215 15.06 -18.10 -3.61
C ASP A 215 13.99 -18.20 -4.73
N GLY A 216 14.03 -17.27 -5.69
CA GLY A 216 13.07 -17.16 -6.80
C GLY A 216 11.75 -16.44 -6.47
N GLU A 217 11.53 -16.06 -5.21
CA GLU A 217 10.37 -15.29 -4.74
C GLU A 217 10.61 -13.79 -4.92
N LEU A 218 9.63 -13.06 -5.45
CA LEU A 218 9.71 -11.61 -5.66
C LEU A 218 9.26 -10.84 -4.42
N PHE A 219 10.11 -9.96 -3.90
CA PHE A 219 9.76 -9.02 -2.84
C PHE A 219 9.66 -7.60 -3.38
N VAL A 220 8.45 -7.04 -3.38
CA VAL A 220 8.20 -5.66 -3.84
C VAL A 220 8.39 -4.70 -2.67
N THR A 221 9.26 -3.71 -2.85
CA THR A 221 9.71 -2.81 -1.79
C THR A 221 9.05 -1.44 -1.88
N GLY A 222 8.78 -0.95 -3.09
CA GLY A 222 8.13 0.35 -3.30
C GLY A 222 8.05 0.77 -4.76
N ARG A 223 7.75 2.05 -4.98
CA ARG A 223 7.71 2.71 -6.30
C ARG A 223 8.91 3.63 -6.42
N LEU A 224 9.70 3.51 -7.49
CA LEU A 224 10.89 4.32 -7.72
C LEU A 224 10.57 5.83 -7.66
N LYS A 225 9.48 6.24 -8.32
CA LYS A 225 9.05 7.65 -8.36
C LYS A 225 8.41 8.18 -7.08
N ASP A 226 8.01 7.28 -6.17
CA ASP A 226 7.37 7.67 -4.92
C ASP A 226 8.38 7.75 -3.77
N LEU A 227 9.59 7.23 -3.94
CA LEU A 227 10.61 7.19 -2.89
C LEU A 227 10.90 8.60 -2.36
N ILE A 228 10.75 8.79 -1.05
CA ILE A 228 11.02 10.07 -0.40
C ILE A 228 12.49 10.09 -0.02
N ILE A 229 13.25 11.07 -0.52
CA ILE A 229 14.66 11.23 -0.20
C ILE A 229 14.80 12.47 0.68
N VAL A 230 15.09 12.27 1.97
CA VAL A 230 15.29 13.36 2.94
C VAL A 230 16.60 13.11 3.67
N SER A 231 17.48 14.12 3.68
CA SER A 231 18.80 14.05 4.33
C SER A 231 19.64 12.83 3.88
N GLY A 232 19.55 12.46 2.60
CA GLY A 232 20.29 11.34 2.02
C GLY A 232 19.77 9.94 2.37
N ARG A 233 18.59 9.83 2.99
CA ARG A 233 17.93 8.57 3.33
C ARG A 233 16.74 8.30 2.42
N ASN A 234 16.60 7.05 1.98
CA ASN A 234 15.45 6.60 1.21
C ASN A 234 14.34 6.14 2.15
N LEU A 235 13.26 6.90 2.19
CA LEU A 235 12.09 6.62 3.02
C LEU A 235 10.93 6.17 2.12
N TYR A 236 10.40 4.99 2.43
CA TYR A 236 9.28 4.44 1.69
C TYR A 236 7.96 5.06 2.20
N PRO A 237 7.21 5.80 1.36
CA PRO A 237 6.05 6.54 1.82
C PRO A 237 5.00 5.69 2.53
N GLN A 238 4.78 4.46 2.05
CA GLN A 238 3.80 3.54 2.62
C GLN A 238 4.06 3.19 4.10
N ASP A 239 5.31 3.30 4.56
CA ASP A 239 5.69 3.03 5.94
C ASP A 239 5.41 4.25 6.81
N ILE A 240 5.76 5.45 6.32
CA ILE A 240 5.41 6.72 6.96
C ILE A 240 3.89 6.85 7.08
N GLU A 241 3.16 6.55 6.00
CA GLU A 241 1.70 6.59 5.95
C GLU A 241 1.05 5.60 6.92
N LEU A 242 1.66 4.42 7.12
CA LEU A 242 1.19 3.44 8.09
C LEU A 242 1.32 3.98 9.51
N THR A 243 2.52 4.44 9.88
CA THR A 243 2.79 5.04 11.19
C THR A 243 1.89 6.24 11.45
N ALA A 244 1.74 7.14 10.48
CA ALA A 244 0.86 8.29 10.58
C ALA A 244 -0.61 7.88 10.77
N GLY A 245 -1.11 6.93 9.96
CA GLY A 245 -2.49 6.46 10.03
C GLY A 245 -2.84 5.71 11.32
N GLN A 246 -1.85 5.19 12.04
CA GLN A 246 -2.01 4.50 13.33
C GLN A 246 -1.77 5.42 14.55
N SER A 247 -1.23 6.62 14.33
CA SER A 247 -0.82 7.52 15.41
C SER A 247 -1.99 8.10 16.23
N HIS A 248 -3.21 8.09 15.70
CA HIS A 248 -4.36 8.70 16.35
C HIS A 248 -5.69 7.98 15.99
N PRO A 249 -6.65 7.78 16.92
CA PRO A 249 -7.93 7.12 16.66
C PRO A 249 -8.82 7.78 15.59
N ALA A 250 -8.58 9.07 15.32
CA ALA A 250 -9.27 9.83 14.28
C ALA A 250 -8.77 9.54 12.86
N LEU A 251 -7.67 8.80 12.72
CA LEU A 251 -7.08 8.41 11.45
C LEU A 251 -7.32 6.93 11.18
N GLY A 252 -7.00 6.47 9.97
CA GLY A 252 -7.16 5.07 9.58
C GLY A 252 -5.97 4.53 8.80
N PRO A 253 -5.83 3.19 8.73
CA PRO A 253 -4.95 2.57 7.74
C PRO A 253 -5.38 3.02 6.34
N ALA A 254 -4.42 3.41 5.50
CA ALA A 254 -4.65 3.94 4.14
C ALA A 254 -5.45 5.26 4.07
N SER A 255 -5.43 6.06 5.16
CA SER A 255 -6.00 7.41 5.19
C SER A 255 -4.96 8.52 5.00
N CYS A 256 -3.70 8.17 4.70
CA CYS A 256 -2.61 9.14 4.60
C CYS A 256 -1.91 9.06 3.24
N ALA A 257 -1.32 10.18 2.81
CA ALA A 257 -0.36 10.23 1.73
C ALA A 257 0.90 10.96 2.22
N ALA A 258 2.06 10.33 2.09
CA ALA A 258 3.35 10.93 2.37
C ALA A 258 4.07 11.24 1.06
N PHE A 259 4.71 12.41 0.99
CA PHE A 259 5.54 12.84 -0.13
C PHE A 259 6.49 13.95 0.35
N SER A 260 7.56 14.19 -0.39
CA SER A 260 8.45 15.33 -0.14
C SER A 260 8.17 16.49 -1.11
N VAL A 261 8.47 17.69 -0.64
CA VAL A 261 8.48 18.90 -1.46
C VAL A 261 9.78 19.64 -1.20
N ASP A 262 10.39 20.16 -2.26
CA ASP A 262 11.48 21.12 -2.14
C ASP A 262 10.92 22.42 -1.51
N THR A 263 11.48 22.80 -0.38
CA THR A 263 11.25 24.10 0.25
C THR A 263 12.60 24.73 0.56
N ASP A 264 12.93 25.78 -0.19
CA ASP A 264 14.19 26.53 -0.08
C ASP A 264 15.44 25.68 -0.36
N GLY A 265 15.36 24.71 -1.29
CA GLY A 265 16.48 23.82 -1.64
C GLY A 265 16.65 22.63 -0.71
N GLU A 266 15.72 22.42 0.24
CA GLU A 266 15.67 21.24 1.10
C GLU A 266 14.40 20.43 0.84
N GLU A 267 14.55 19.12 0.64
CA GLU A 267 13.42 18.20 0.58
C GLU A 267 12.79 18.04 1.97
N ARG A 268 11.52 18.45 2.10
CA ARG A 268 10.76 18.42 3.36
C ARG A 268 9.61 17.44 3.28
N LEU A 269 9.46 16.60 4.32
CA LEU A 269 8.39 15.61 4.41
C LEU A 269 7.03 16.26 4.71
N ILE A 270 6.06 15.99 3.85
CA ILE A 270 4.66 16.39 3.98
C ILE A 270 3.80 15.13 4.16
N ILE A 271 2.83 15.21 5.07
CA ILE A 271 1.82 14.18 5.26
C ILE A 271 0.44 14.81 5.12
N THR A 272 -0.39 14.27 4.24
CA THR A 272 -1.83 14.54 4.22
C THR A 272 -2.56 13.38 4.88
N ALA A 273 -3.63 13.67 5.63
CA ALA A 273 -4.38 12.66 6.36
C ALA A 273 -5.89 12.93 6.34
N GLU A 274 -6.67 11.99 5.83
CA GLU A 274 -8.13 12.00 5.91
C GLU A 274 -8.58 11.65 7.32
N VAL A 275 -9.39 12.52 7.90
CA VAL A 275 -10.01 12.27 9.20
C VAL A 275 -11.23 11.36 9.04
N ASP A 276 -11.38 10.37 9.92
CA ASP A 276 -12.53 9.46 9.94
C ASP A 276 -13.84 10.25 10.11
N SER A 277 -14.88 9.90 9.34
CA SER A 277 -16.14 10.63 9.31
C SER A 277 -16.89 10.69 10.64
N ARG A 278 -16.56 9.81 11.59
CA ARG A 278 -17.05 9.86 12.97
C ARG A 278 -16.60 11.11 13.72
N TYR A 279 -15.49 11.73 13.31
CA TYR A 279 -14.98 12.94 13.92
C TYR A 279 -15.47 14.19 13.17
N HIS A 280 -15.56 15.32 13.86
CA HIS A 280 -15.88 16.61 13.28
C HIS A 280 -15.04 17.72 13.92
N THR A 281 -14.69 18.74 13.14
CA THR A 281 -14.17 19.98 13.70
C THR A 281 -15.31 20.68 14.44
N THR A 282 -15.08 21.06 15.69
CA THR A 282 -15.98 21.96 16.40
C THR A 282 -15.72 23.38 15.91
N ALA A 283 -16.40 23.81 14.84
CA ALA A 283 -16.44 25.22 14.49
C ALA A 283 -17.50 25.91 15.35
N ARG A 284 -17.11 26.38 16.54
CA ARG A 284 -17.44 27.69 17.15
C ARG A 284 -17.15 27.68 18.64
N HIS A 285 -16.45 28.73 19.07
CA HIS A 285 -16.37 29.23 20.44
C HIS A 285 -17.66 28.97 21.22
N SER A 286 -17.67 27.95 22.09
CA SER A 286 -18.50 28.04 23.29
C SER A 286 -17.68 28.85 24.30
N PRO A 287 -18.27 29.84 24.99
CA PRO A 287 -17.56 30.63 26.01
C PRO A 287 -16.99 29.77 27.16
N GLU A 288 -17.33 28.48 27.21
CA GLU A 288 -17.11 27.59 28.34
C GLU A 288 -16.21 26.37 28.02
N GLY A 289 -15.62 26.29 26.82
CA GLY A 289 -14.49 25.38 26.52
C GLY A 289 -14.76 23.87 26.60
N LYS A 290 -16.01 23.42 26.76
CA LYS A 290 -16.35 21.99 26.79
C LYS A 290 -16.78 21.51 25.41
N ALA A 291 -16.04 20.56 24.86
CA ALA A 291 -16.39 19.85 23.64
C ALA A 291 -17.62 18.96 23.89
N VAL A 292 -18.77 19.33 23.34
CA VAL A 292 -20.01 18.55 23.45
C VAL A 292 -20.15 17.67 22.21
N SER A 293 -20.42 16.38 22.40
CA SER A 293 -20.80 15.47 21.32
C SER A 293 -22.02 16.01 20.57
N HIS A 294 -21.94 16.12 19.23
CA HIS A 294 -23.11 16.52 18.43
C HIS A 294 -24.27 15.51 18.58
N ALA A 295 -25.50 15.99 18.42
CA ALA A 295 -26.73 15.20 18.49
C ALA A 295 -26.80 14.01 17.51
N ASN A 296 -25.89 13.92 16.53
CA ASN A 296 -25.76 12.83 15.57
C ASN A 296 -24.70 11.77 15.93
N GLY A 297 -24.13 11.81 17.14
CA GLY A 297 -23.15 10.84 17.63
C GLY A 297 -21.73 11.00 17.07
N ARG A 298 -21.41 12.16 16.46
CA ARG A 298 -20.05 12.48 16.01
C ARG A 298 -19.19 12.98 17.18
N LEU A 299 -17.90 12.63 17.15
CA LEU A 299 -16.91 12.96 18.17
C LEU A 299 -16.18 14.28 17.82
N PRO A 300 -15.92 15.15 18.80
CA PRO A 300 -15.12 16.34 18.58
C PRO A 300 -13.67 15.96 18.23
N LEU A 301 -13.05 16.71 17.31
CA LEU A 301 -11.66 16.50 16.89
C LEU A 301 -10.72 17.55 17.52
N ASP A 302 -9.72 17.10 18.27
CA ASP A 302 -8.53 17.91 18.61
C ASP A 302 -7.55 17.90 17.44
N VAL A 303 -7.63 18.92 16.58
CA VAL A 303 -6.77 19.06 15.38
C VAL A 303 -5.29 19.08 15.77
N ASP A 304 -4.92 19.88 16.78
CA ASP A 304 -3.52 19.98 17.19
C ASP A 304 -3.04 18.68 17.83
N GLY A 305 -3.91 17.99 18.57
CA GLY A 305 -3.65 16.66 19.10
C GLY A 305 -3.32 15.65 18.02
N VAL A 306 -4.10 15.62 16.94
CA VAL A 306 -3.85 14.72 15.79
C VAL A 306 -2.52 15.07 15.11
N VAL A 307 -2.28 16.36 14.84
CA VAL A 307 -1.03 16.81 14.19
C VAL A 307 0.21 16.48 15.04
N ARG A 308 0.14 16.71 16.36
CA ARG A 308 1.22 16.33 17.29
C ARG A 308 1.45 14.83 17.31
N ALA A 309 0.38 14.02 17.34
CA ALA A 309 0.49 12.57 17.35
C ALA A 309 1.18 12.04 16.08
N VAL A 310 0.79 12.54 14.90
CA VAL A 310 1.43 12.18 13.62
C VAL A 310 2.91 12.55 13.62
N ARG A 311 3.25 13.80 13.99
CA ARG A 311 4.64 14.27 14.05
C ARG A 311 5.49 13.43 14.99
N LYS A 312 4.98 13.14 16.19
CA LYS A 312 5.67 12.36 17.21
C LYS A 312 5.93 10.93 16.72
N ALA A 313 4.88 10.23 16.29
CA ALA A 313 4.99 8.83 15.87
C ALA A 313 5.94 8.67 14.68
N VAL A 314 5.88 9.57 13.69
CA VAL A 314 6.78 9.50 12.52
C VAL A 314 8.22 9.82 12.91
N ALA A 315 8.46 10.79 13.79
CA ALA A 315 9.81 11.09 14.27
C ALA A 315 10.41 9.93 15.07
N GLU A 316 9.63 9.30 15.95
CA GLU A 316 10.09 8.18 16.78
C GLU A 316 10.41 6.93 15.95
N GLU A 317 9.56 6.60 14.97
CA GLU A 317 9.69 5.38 14.16
C GLU A 317 10.75 5.55 13.04
N HIS A 318 10.63 6.64 12.28
CA HIS A 318 11.37 6.83 11.01
C HIS A 318 12.57 7.76 11.16
N ASP A 319 12.79 8.35 12.34
CA ASP A 319 13.88 9.30 12.59
C ASP A 319 13.88 10.46 11.56
N VAL A 320 12.68 10.96 11.23
CA VAL A 320 12.48 12.03 10.26
C VAL A 320 11.46 13.04 10.78
N ARG A 321 11.73 14.32 10.57
CA ARG A 321 10.82 15.40 10.96
C ARG A 321 9.76 15.61 9.89
N VAL A 322 8.49 15.49 10.27
CA VAL A 322 7.37 15.92 9.41
C VAL A 322 7.26 17.44 9.45
N HIS A 323 7.50 18.08 8.31
CA HIS A 323 7.41 19.54 8.17
C HIS A 323 5.95 20.00 8.28
N THR A 324 5.07 19.43 7.45
CA THR A 324 3.66 19.80 7.39
C THR A 324 2.76 18.57 7.51
N VAL A 325 1.73 18.66 8.35
CA VAL A 325 0.61 17.72 8.38
C VAL A 325 -0.64 18.48 7.93
N VAL A 326 -1.31 17.97 6.89
CA VAL A 326 -2.57 18.54 6.38
C VAL A 326 -3.70 17.57 6.66
N LEU A 327 -4.65 17.97 7.51
CA LEU A 327 -5.85 17.19 7.76
C LEU A 327 -6.90 17.50 6.69
N LEU A 328 -7.48 16.46 6.11
CA LEU A 328 -8.44 16.51 5.02
C LEU A 328 -9.77 15.90 5.43
N ARG A 329 -10.85 16.29 4.74
CA ARG A 329 -12.15 15.61 4.85
C ARG A 329 -12.03 14.17 4.30
N PRO A 330 -12.88 13.23 4.75
CA PRO A 330 -12.94 11.89 4.16
C PRO A 330 -13.12 11.93 2.64
N GLY A 331 -12.33 11.14 1.90
CA GLY A 331 -12.43 10.99 0.45
C GLY A 331 -11.75 12.08 -0.38
N ARG A 332 -10.86 12.88 0.22
CA ARG A 332 -10.14 13.99 -0.43
C ARG A 332 -8.69 13.67 -0.79
N ILE A 333 -8.11 12.58 -0.29
CA ILE A 333 -6.84 12.11 -0.84
C ILE A 333 -7.10 11.53 -2.23
N PRO A 334 -6.41 12.00 -3.28
CA PRO A 334 -6.51 11.43 -4.61
C PRO A 334 -6.19 9.93 -4.60
N LYS A 335 -7.14 9.13 -5.08
CA LYS A 335 -7.04 7.68 -5.15
C LYS A 335 -7.36 7.20 -6.56
N THR A 336 -6.74 6.12 -7.00
CA THR A 336 -7.12 5.43 -8.24
C THR A 336 -8.54 4.87 -8.11
N THR A 337 -9.14 4.44 -9.23
CA THR A 337 -10.43 3.73 -9.22
C THR A 337 -10.43 2.46 -8.38
N SER A 338 -9.24 1.87 -8.15
CA SER A 338 -9.00 0.74 -7.27
C SER A 338 -8.71 1.11 -5.81
N GLY A 339 -8.73 2.40 -5.45
CA GLY A 339 -8.56 2.88 -4.08
C GLY A 339 -7.12 3.17 -3.64
N LYS A 340 -6.12 2.98 -4.53
CA LYS A 340 -4.70 3.22 -4.21
C LYS A 340 -4.39 4.71 -4.13
N VAL A 341 -3.60 5.12 -3.14
CA VAL A 341 -3.17 6.52 -2.98
C VAL A 341 -2.34 6.98 -4.19
N GLN A 342 -2.70 8.12 -4.78
CA GLN A 342 -1.94 8.77 -5.84
C GLN A 342 -1.08 9.90 -5.27
N ARG A 343 0.10 9.55 -4.73
CA ARG A 343 1.01 10.48 -4.03
C ARG A 343 1.41 11.68 -4.89
N GLY A 344 1.78 11.44 -6.15
CA GLY A 344 2.12 12.52 -7.08
C GLY A 344 0.97 13.50 -7.33
N ALA A 345 -0.26 13.02 -7.44
CA ALA A 345 -1.44 13.88 -7.57
C ALA A 345 -1.73 14.66 -6.28
N CYS A 346 -1.57 14.01 -5.12
CA CYS A 346 -1.71 14.66 -3.82
C CYS A 346 -0.65 15.76 -3.60
N ARG A 347 0.61 15.48 -3.98
CA ARG A 347 1.71 16.46 -3.99
C ARG A 347 1.41 17.64 -4.90
N ALA A 348 0.92 17.40 -6.12
CA ALA A 348 0.56 18.46 -7.05
C ALA A 348 -0.58 19.35 -6.49
N GLN A 349 -1.60 18.75 -5.89
CA GLN A 349 -2.69 19.51 -5.23
C GLN A 349 -2.18 20.30 -4.01
N PHE A 350 -1.25 19.74 -3.24
CA PHE A 350 -0.62 20.45 -2.13
C PHE A 350 0.13 21.70 -2.61
N LEU A 351 1.00 21.54 -3.62
CA LEU A 351 1.79 22.64 -4.19
C LEU A 351 0.92 23.73 -4.82
N ASN A 352 -0.20 23.33 -5.45
CA ASN A 352 -1.14 24.26 -6.07
C ASN A 352 -2.14 24.87 -5.07
N GLY A 353 -2.12 24.46 -3.80
CA GLY A 353 -3.05 24.93 -2.77
C GLY A 353 -4.51 24.48 -2.99
N THR A 354 -4.75 23.41 -3.74
CA THR A 354 -6.10 22.93 -4.10
C THR A 354 -6.61 21.77 -3.24
N LEU A 355 -5.85 21.34 -2.24
CA LEU A 355 -6.33 20.36 -1.25
C LEU A 355 -7.47 20.96 -0.42
N GLU A 356 -8.60 20.27 -0.36
CA GLU A 356 -9.73 20.62 0.51
C GLU A 356 -9.39 20.28 1.97
N LYS A 357 -8.91 21.28 2.72
CA LYS A 357 -8.48 21.08 4.11
C LYS A 357 -9.70 20.99 5.02
N LEU A 358 -9.49 20.31 6.14
CA LEU A 358 -10.49 20.23 7.18
C LEU A 358 -10.70 21.64 7.80
N GLY A 359 -11.87 22.23 7.59
CA GLY A 359 -12.24 23.53 8.14
C GLY A 359 -12.32 24.69 7.12
N ASP A 360 -12.07 24.44 5.83
CA ASP A 360 -12.19 25.44 4.75
C ASP A 360 -13.67 25.76 4.38
N GLU A 361 -14.53 26.04 5.36
CA GLU A 361 -15.95 26.44 5.18
C GLU A 361 -16.19 27.93 5.46
#